data_AF-A0A8T4NGG6-F1
#
_entry.id   AF-A0A8T4NGG6-F1
#
_cell.length_a   1.000
_cell.length_b   1.000
_cell.length_c   1.000
_cell.angle_alpha   90.00
_cell.angle_beta   90.00
_cell.angle_gamma   90.00
#
_symmetry.space_group_name_H-M   'P 1'
#
loop_
_entity.id
_entity.type
_entity.pdbx_description
1 polymer ?
#
loop_
_entity_poly.entity_id
_entity_poly.type
_entity_poly.pdbx_seq_one_letter_code
_entity_poly.pdbx_strand_id
1 'polypeptide(L)' 'MVKSKKRRKQIEKRIEGLKKQREKHLEKIETLEGRKDTTKDYWRKEVARMSDEIERLEEEQEE' A
#
# COMPACT_ATOMS: atom_id res chain seq x y z
N MET A 1 -5.00 24.92 -2.65
CA MET A 1 -5.04 25.06 -4.13
C MET A 1 -5.81 23.85 -4.65
N VAL A 2 -7.04 24.01 -5.16
CA VAL A 2 -7.91 22.85 -5.48
C VAL A 2 -7.22 21.94 -6.51
N LYS A 3 -6.97 20.68 -6.14
CA LYS A 3 -6.34 19.72 -7.06
C LYS A 3 -7.21 19.52 -8.29
N SER A 4 -6.55 19.43 -9.45
CA SER A 4 -7.25 19.12 -10.70
C SER A 4 -7.93 17.75 -10.62
N LYS A 5 -9.09 17.60 -11.27
CA LYS A 5 -9.81 16.31 -11.38
C LYS A 5 -8.90 15.18 -11.90
N LYS A 6 -7.92 15.52 -12.77
CA LYS A 6 -6.93 14.57 -13.30
C LYS A 6 -5.99 14.05 -12.20
N ARG A 7 -5.49 14.94 -11.33
CA ARG A 7 -4.60 14.58 -10.22
C ARG A 7 -5.31 13.68 -9.20
N ARG A 8 -6.56 14.00 -8.83
CA ARG A 8 -7.37 13.16 -7.92
C ARG A 8 -7.54 11.74 -8.44
N LYS A 9 -7.94 11.59 -9.72
CA LYS A 9 -8.05 10.27 -10.37
C LYS A 9 -6.73 9.49 -10.42
N GLN A 10 -5.59 10.17 -10.54
CA GLN A 10 -4.28 9.51 -10.50
C GLN A 10 -3.95 9.01 -9.09
N ILE A 11 -4.27 9.82 -8.07
CA ILE A 11 -4.08 9.45 -6.66
C ILE A 11 -4.98 8.26 -6.30
N GLU A 12 -6.27 8.30 -6.65
CA GLU A 12 -7.21 7.18 -6.49
C GLU A 12 -6.68 5.87 -7.07
N LYS A 13 -6.23 5.88 -8.33
CA LYS A 13 -5.66 4.69 -8.98
C LYS A 13 -4.42 4.17 -8.27
N ARG A 14 -3.59 5.08 -7.74
CA ARG A 14 -2.39 4.72 -6.98
C ARG A 14 -2.75 4.08 -5.65
N ILE A 15 -3.67 4.67 -4.89
CA ILE A 15 -4.21 4.10 -3.64
C ILE A 15 -4.78 2.70 -3.89
N GLU A 16 -5.61 2.54 -4.93
CA GLU A 16 -6.20 1.24 -5.27
C GLU A 16 -5.12 0.19 -5.60
N GLY A 17 -4.11 0.57 -6.38
CA GLY A 17 -2.97 -0.29 -6.70
C GLY A 17 -2.18 -0.70 -5.46
N LEU A 18 -1.90 0.24 -4.56
CA LEU A 18 -1.20 -0.02 -3.30
C LEU A 18 -2.01 -0.93 -2.38
N LYS A 19 -3.33 -0.72 -2.25
CA LYS A 19 -4.22 -1.58 -1.46
C LYS A 19 -4.19 -3.03 -1.95
N LYS A 20 -4.26 -3.24 -3.28
CA LYS A 20 -4.15 -4.57 -3.89
C LYS A 20 -2.78 -5.23 -3.68
N GLN A 21 -1.70 -4.46 -3.75
CA GLN A 21 -0.36 -5.00 -3.49
C GLN A 21 -0.18 -5.39 -2.02
N ARG A 22 -0.67 -4.54 -1.11
CA ARG A 22 -0.67 -4.79 0.33
C ARG A 22 -1.40 -6.08 0.67
N GLU A 23 -2.58 -6.28 0.12
CA GLU A 23 -3.38 -7.50 0.31
C GLU A 23 -2.62 -8.75 -0.14
N LYS A 24 -2.03 -8.74 -1.33
CA LYS A 24 -1.18 -9.85 -1.81
C LYS A 24 0.01 -10.14 -0.90
N HIS A 25 0.58 -9.11 -0.27
CA HIS A 25 1.70 -9.29 0.66
C HIS A 25 1.24 -9.85 2.00
N LEU A 26 0.07 -9.44 2.49
CA LEU A 26 -0.57 -10.02 3.68
C LEU A 26 -0.90 -11.50 3.45
N GLU A 27 -1.49 -11.85 2.31
CA GLU A 27 -1.78 -13.24 1.93
C GLU A 27 -0.49 -14.08 1.88
N LYS A 28 0.61 -13.53 1.33
CA LYS A 28 1.92 -14.20 1.36
C LYS A 28 2.45 -14.41 2.78
N ILE A 29 2.28 -13.43 3.68
CA ILE A 29 2.73 -13.57 5.08
C ILE A 29 1.98 -14.70 5.79
N GLU A 30 0.66 -14.79 5.53
CA GLU A 30 -0.24 -15.79 6.09
C GLU A 30 0.06 -17.20 5.54
N THR A 31 0.22 -17.33 4.22
CA THR A 31 0.38 -18.62 3.53
C THR A 31 1.80 -19.19 3.55
N LEU A 32 2.84 -18.35 3.77
CA LEU A 32 4.21 -18.84 3.86
C LEU A 32 4.42 -19.62 5.18
N GLU A 33 4.33 -20.94 5.16
CA GLU A 33 4.79 -21.79 6.27
C GLU A 33 6.22 -22.29 5.99
N GLY A 34 7.23 -21.81 6.74
CA GLY A 34 8.62 -22.28 6.59
C GLY A 34 9.75 -21.30 7.01
N ARG A 35 10.91 -21.89 7.34
CA ARG A 35 12.05 -21.39 8.18
C ARG A 35 12.85 -20.16 7.72
N LYS A 36 12.43 -19.40 6.70
CA LYS A 36 13.12 -18.15 6.30
C LYS A 36 12.26 -16.93 6.68
N ASP A 37 12.30 -16.61 7.97
CA ASP A 37 11.63 -15.46 8.60
C ASP A 37 11.91 -14.13 7.87
N THR A 38 13.09 -14.01 7.26
CA THR A 38 13.51 -12.83 6.50
C THR A 38 12.56 -12.46 5.35
N THR A 39 11.87 -13.45 4.77
CA THR A 39 10.91 -13.21 3.70
C THR A 39 9.61 -12.62 4.26
N LYS A 40 9.13 -13.10 5.41
CA LYS A 40 7.95 -12.52 6.08
C LYS A 40 8.23 -11.12 6.57
N ASP A 41 9.41 -10.89 7.15
CA ASP A 41 9.81 -9.55 7.61
C ASP A 41 9.98 -8.57 6.46
N TYR A 42 10.49 -9.02 5.31
CA TYR A 42 10.49 -8.20 4.09
C TYR A 42 9.06 -7.80 3.70
N TRP A 43 8.13 -8.76 3.62
CA TRP A 43 6.75 -8.45 3.26
C TRP A 43 6.06 -7.56 4.29
N ARG A 44 6.34 -7.73 5.58
CA ARG A 44 5.82 -6.86 6.66
C ARG A 44 6.31 -5.42 6.49
N LYS A 45 7.60 -5.22 6.19
CA LYS A 45 8.16 -3.88 5.92
C LYS A 45 7.54 -3.24 4.69
N GLU A 46 7.33 -4.01 3.62
CA GLU A 46 6.66 -3.53 2.42
C GLU A 46 5.19 -3.16 2.70
N VAL A 47 4.46 -3.97 3.46
CA VAL A 47 3.08 -3.69 3.89
C VAL A 47 3.00 -2.40 4.71
N ALA A 48 3.94 -2.19 5.64
CA ALA A 48 4.01 -0.97 6.44
C ALA A 48 4.24 0.25 5.53
N ARG A 49 5.27 0.21 4.66
CA ARG A 49 5.55 1.30 3.71
C ARG A 49 4.36 1.62 2.81
N MET A 50 3.65 0.60 2.31
CA MET A 50 2.45 0.80 1.50
C MET A 50 1.33 1.44 2.30
N SER A 51 1.19 1.12 3.58
CA SER A 51 0.15 1.70 4.45
C SER A 51 0.43 3.18 4.69
N ASP A 52 1.68 3.54 5.04
CA ASP A 52 2.10 4.93 5.21
C ASP A 52 1.92 5.74 3.91
N GLU A 53 2.18 5.14 2.75
CA GLU A 53 1.97 5.80 1.46
C GLU A 53 0.49 5.97 1.13
N ILE A 54 -0.37 5.00 1.45
CA ILE A 54 -1.82 5.12 1.28
C ILE A 54 -2.35 6.26 2.14
N GLU A 55 -2.00 6.30 3.42
CA GLU A 55 -2.45 7.32 4.38
C GLU A 55 -2.10 8.73 3.88
N ARG A 56 -0.84 8.96 3.53
CA ARG A 56 -0.39 10.24 2.95
C ARG A 56 -1.13 10.61 1.65
N LEU A 57 -1.45 9.64 0.80
CA LEU A 57 -2.19 9.89 -0.44
C LEU A 57 -3.67 10.20 -0.18
N GLU A 58 -4.25 9.62 0.87
CA GLU A 58 -5.60 9.90 1.35
C GLU A 58 -5.67 11.30 1.97
N GLU A 59 -4.69 11.70 2.80
CA GLU A 59 -4.53 13.09 3.29
C GLU A 59 -4.36 14.09 2.13
N GLU A 60 -3.55 13.74 1.10
CA GLU A 60 -3.44 14.54 -0.12
C GLU A 60 -4.80 14.74 -0.80
N GLN A 61 -5.75 13.81 -0.71
CA GLN A 61 -7.06 13.96 -1.35
C GLN A 61 -7.98 14.91 -0.58
N GLU A 62 -7.82 15.00 0.74
CA GLU A 62 -8.63 15.83 1.63
C GLU A 62 -8.21 17.31 1.60
N GLU A 63 -6.91 17.62 1.36
CA GLU A 63 -6.37 18.99 1.13
C GLU A 63 -6.58 19.56 -0.30
#